data_AF-A0A2V9I5Z1-F1
#
_entry.id   AF-A0A2V9I5Z1-F1
#
_cell.length_a   1.000
_cell.length_b   1.000
_cell.length_c   1.000
_cell.angle_alpha   90.00
_cell.angle_beta   90.00
_cell.angle_gamma   90.00
#
_symmetry.space_group_name_H-M   'P 1'
#
loop_
_entity.id
_entity.type
_entity.pdbx_description
1 polymer ?
#
loop_
_entity_poly.entity_id
_entity_poly.type
_entity_poly.pdbx_seq_one_letter_code
_entity_poly.pdbx_strand_id
1 'polypeptide(L)'
;MNARSIFVYALLPAVVAFRPLRALPQVAAISPPAPRSTAPSKQQLHVSGRITAVTGEPVVHAQVEVDLGAGPNPVTALEANLKGEFEIDYSLDPALYKGRALSVVAMKDGYAEAFEAADFASVGDNWRVDLVMREEDEKPDQLPLAQLTSNLARRFRVDWSGAPPFDPRSADTLRAALQFLEKGDAAGAAPILTKVVEREASCVECRTLLGLAMLGRGSWSSALEQLTQAATLSGPDKSKPRRGEPFLILGVIENWRKDPTKAADLLLQALNVDPLDPLALQEFGRSQILQHNWTEADKCLTKAIQAGASAEAHLLKARALLSEGNPQQAQAEMNTYLGGRSARDLPLAVRSMWSEMVERLEWESNERPKSVVDQTAAELVRTLPDLKGIEPAASQDQLPDTLRRVGEGVRTFFSQFPNTSSLEQIHEERLQRTGKVAQSLNQTFQYLCFASPERTDLGFAEYRTERSGLLSGPRGLEQGFMLTSGFASASLPFHPVYQPDSAFRYLGRQMVEGRAAFVIAYAQRPEAARLTGAFRVNESSVTTLSQGLAWIDPANYQIIRMRTDLLNPCPKVALQRETTDIRFGKVHFKEISADLWLPLDVTVTVEWRGRILRNRHNYSEF
;
A
#
# COMPACT_ATOMS: atom_id res chain seq x y z
N MET A 1 -6.09 -24.39 30.12
CA MET A 1 -6.51 -22.99 30.34
C MET A 1 -5.85 -22.16 29.27
N ASN A 2 -6.58 -21.73 28.24
CA ASN A 2 -5.95 -21.16 27.04
C ASN A 2 -5.82 -19.65 27.20
N ALA A 3 -4.58 -19.17 27.17
CA ALA A 3 -4.25 -17.75 27.01
C ALA A 3 -4.88 -17.20 25.72
N ARG A 4 -5.22 -15.90 25.72
CA ARG A 4 -5.91 -15.22 24.60
C ARG A 4 -5.40 -13.77 24.51
N SER A 5 -5.03 -13.35 23.31
CA SER A 5 -4.30 -12.10 23.06
C SER A 5 -5.19 -10.99 22.50
N ILE A 6 -4.83 -9.72 22.76
CA ILE A 6 -5.58 -8.51 22.38
C ILE A 6 -4.68 -7.61 21.53
N PHE A 7 -5.16 -7.08 20.41
CA PHE A 7 -4.40 -6.17 19.53
C PHE A 7 -5.20 -4.88 19.25
N VAL A 8 -4.51 -3.74 19.10
CA VAL A 8 -5.07 -2.50 18.51
C VAL A 8 -3.96 -1.93 17.60
N TYR A 9 -4.23 -1.73 16.31
CA TYR A 9 -3.25 -1.43 15.22
C TYR A 9 -4.03 -0.84 13.99
N ALA A 10 -3.51 -0.07 13.02
CA ALA A 10 -2.16 0.17 12.48
C ALA A 10 -1.60 -0.82 11.42
N LEU A 11 -2.47 -1.56 10.69
CA LEU A 11 -2.13 -2.37 9.48
C LEU A 11 -1.07 -3.50 9.70
N LEU A 12 -0.73 -4.27 8.66
CA LEU A 12 -0.19 -5.66 8.67
C LEU A 12 1.11 -5.78 7.81
N PRO A 13 1.86 -6.92 7.72
CA PRO A 13 2.10 -8.05 8.67
C PRO A 13 3.56 -8.61 8.73
N ALA A 14 3.78 -9.54 9.68
CA ALA A 14 4.66 -10.74 9.66
C ALA A 14 6.22 -10.66 9.71
N VAL A 15 6.80 -11.58 10.49
CA VAL A 15 8.25 -11.89 10.61
C VAL A 15 8.46 -13.40 10.45
N VAL A 16 9.47 -13.81 9.67
CA VAL A 16 9.80 -15.22 9.37
C VAL A 16 10.83 -15.78 10.36
N ALA A 17 10.68 -17.04 10.77
CA ALA A 17 11.61 -17.73 11.65
C ALA A 17 12.68 -18.54 10.87
N PHE A 18 13.96 -18.30 11.16
CA PHE A 18 15.08 -19.01 10.54
C PHE A 18 15.27 -20.44 11.06
N ARG A 19 15.75 -21.34 10.18
CA ARG A 19 16.35 -22.64 10.53
C ARG A 19 17.87 -22.61 10.25
N PRO A 20 18.69 -23.37 10.99
CA PRO A 20 20.15 -23.31 10.87
C PRO A 20 20.72 -24.11 9.69
N LEU A 21 21.94 -23.72 9.28
CA LEU A 21 22.69 -24.18 8.11
C LEU A 21 23.01 -25.70 8.09
N ARG A 22 23.25 -26.22 6.88
CA ARG A 22 24.09 -27.39 6.62
C ARG A 22 25.44 -26.97 6.01
N ALA A 23 26.48 -27.75 6.28
CA ALA A 23 27.86 -27.41 5.97
C ALA A 23 28.27 -27.62 4.50
N LEU A 24 29.19 -26.77 4.03
CA LEU A 24 29.86 -26.84 2.73
C LEU A 24 31.02 -27.86 2.72
N PRO A 25 31.29 -28.56 1.60
CA PRO A 25 32.54 -29.26 1.37
C PRO A 25 33.63 -28.36 0.76
N GLN A 26 34.87 -28.80 0.96
CA GLN A 26 36.14 -28.06 0.90
C GLN A 26 36.57 -27.44 -0.44
N VAL A 27 37.38 -26.38 -0.29
CA VAL A 27 38.27 -25.76 -1.30
C VAL A 27 39.27 -26.77 -1.86
N ALA A 28 39.50 -26.75 -3.18
CA ALA A 28 40.60 -27.46 -3.85
C ALA A 28 41.75 -26.50 -4.23
N ALA A 29 42.99 -27.01 -4.19
CA ALA A 29 44.21 -26.19 -4.17
C ALA A 29 44.77 -25.80 -5.54
N ILE A 30 45.58 -24.72 -5.53
CA ILE A 30 46.29 -24.14 -6.67
C ILE A 30 47.37 -25.10 -7.22
N SER A 31 47.51 -25.18 -8.55
CA SER A 31 48.59 -25.90 -9.25
C SER A 31 49.48 -24.94 -10.06
N PRO A 32 50.78 -25.23 -10.25
CA PRO A 32 51.75 -24.32 -10.85
C PRO A 32 51.70 -24.27 -12.40
N PRO A 33 52.29 -23.23 -13.03
CA PRO A 33 52.08 -22.93 -14.44
C PRO A 33 52.96 -23.74 -15.40
N ALA A 34 52.41 -24.02 -16.59
CA ALA A 34 53.09 -24.61 -17.75
C ALA A 34 52.76 -23.77 -19.02
N PRO A 35 53.47 -23.95 -20.15
CA PRO A 35 54.03 -22.81 -20.90
C PRO A 35 53.07 -22.12 -21.87
N ARG A 36 53.49 -20.92 -22.31
CA ARG A 36 52.78 -20.05 -23.27
C ARG A 36 52.45 -20.77 -24.57
N SER A 37 51.19 -21.13 -24.74
CA SER A 37 50.57 -21.32 -26.06
C SER A 37 50.05 -19.98 -26.58
N THR A 38 50.13 -19.75 -27.89
CA THR A 38 49.47 -18.63 -28.58
C THR A 38 47.97 -18.88 -28.65
N ALA A 39 47.28 -18.67 -27.52
CA ALA A 39 45.82 -18.71 -27.46
C ALA A 39 45.21 -17.56 -28.29
N PRO A 40 44.03 -17.74 -28.90
CA PRO A 40 43.25 -16.62 -29.40
C PRO A 40 43.00 -15.62 -28.27
N SER A 41 42.93 -14.33 -28.61
CA SER A 41 42.69 -13.26 -27.63
C SER A 41 41.35 -13.50 -26.93
N LYS A 42 41.39 -13.93 -25.68
CA LYS A 42 40.19 -14.09 -24.87
C LYS A 42 39.55 -12.73 -24.66
N GLN A 43 38.26 -12.64 -24.98
CA GLN A 43 37.47 -11.45 -24.71
C GLN A 43 37.06 -11.47 -23.24
N GLN A 44 37.10 -10.31 -22.58
CA GLN A 44 36.54 -10.17 -21.24
C GLN A 44 35.10 -9.70 -21.38
N LEU A 45 34.19 -10.36 -20.68
CA LEU A 45 32.79 -9.94 -20.54
C LEU A 45 32.48 -9.77 -19.07
N HIS A 46 32.21 -8.55 -18.65
CA HIS A 46 31.61 -8.25 -17.36
C HIS A 46 30.08 -8.38 -17.47
N VAL A 47 29.45 -9.12 -16.58
CA VAL A 47 27.98 -9.16 -16.45
C VAL A 47 27.63 -8.65 -15.06
N SER A 48 26.83 -7.58 -15.00
CA SER A 48 26.38 -6.97 -13.75
C SER A 48 24.88 -6.71 -13.80
N GLY A 49 24.22 -6.67 -12.65
CA GLY A 49 22.79 -6.38 -12.63
C GLY A 49 22.23 -6.05 -11.26
N ARG A 50 20.97 -5.61 -11.27
CA ARG A 50 20.20 -5.30 -10.07
C ARG A 50 18.82 -5.93 -10.14
N ILE A 51 18.39 -6.49 -9.03
CA ILE A 51 17.13 -7.23 -8.88
C ILE A 51 16.20 -6.44 -7.96
N THR A 52 15.03 -6.08 -8.46
CA THR A 52 14.03 -5.31 -7.72
C THR A 52 12.66 -5.97 -7.75
N ALA A 53 11.84 -5.71 -6.74
CA ALA A 53 10.40 -5.95 -6.83
C ALA A 53 9.78 -5.01 -7.87
N VAL A 54 8.54 -5.28 -8.30
CA VAL A 54 7.81 -4.38 -9.22
C VAL A 54 7.75 -2.95 -8.69
N THR A 55 7.61 -2.76 -7.38
CA THR A 55 7.62 -1.46 -6.67
C THR A 55 9.00 -0.82 -6.51
N GLY A 56 10.08 -1.49 -6.93
CA GLY A 56 11.44 -0.92 -7.03
C GLY A 56 12.36 -1.19 -5.83
N GLU A 57 11.88 -1.80 -4.76
CA GLU A 57 12.73 -2.21 -3.63
C GLU A 57 13.68 -3.36 -4.03
N PRO A 58 14.91 -3.41 -3.49
CA PRO A 58 15.82 -4.54 -3.69
C PRO A 58 15.23 -5.91 -3.29
N VAL A 59 15.39 -6.92 -4.14
CA VAL A 59 15.19 -8.32 -3.74
C VAL A 59 16.53 -8.88 -3.24
N VAL A 60 16.65 -8.95 -1.92
CA VAL A 60 17.87 -9.43 -1.26
C VAL A 60 18.00 -10.96 -1.31
N HIS A 61 19.22 -11.46 -1.47
CA HIS A 61 19.51 -12.90 -1.47
C HIS A 61 18.69 -13.69 -2.51
N ALA A 62 18.43 -13.11 -3.67
CA ALA A 62 17.90 -13.83 -4.83
C ALA A 62 19.02 -14.69 -5.44
N GLN A 63 18.69 -15.91 -5.84
CA GLN A 63 19.60 -16.75 -6.61
C GLN A 63 19.60 -16.27 -8.07
N VAL A 64 20.76 -16.23 -8.70
CA VAL A 64 20.96 -15.70 -10.05
C VAL A 64 21.71 -16.73 -10.88
N GLU A 65 21.15 -17.15 -11.99
CA GLU A 65 21.82 -18.02 -12.96
C GLU A 65 22.13 -17.23 -14.23
N VAL A 66 23.41 -17.13 -14.57
CA VAL A 66 23.89 -16.55 -15.83
C VAL A 66 24.27 -17.71 -16.76
N ASP A 67 23.54 -17.87 -17.86
CA ASP A 67 23.78 -18.87 -18.89
C ASP A 67 24.39 -18.24 -20.15
N LEU A 68 25.59 -18.70 -20.51
CA LEU A 68 26.31 -18.31 -21.72
C LEU A 68 25.87 -19.09 -22.98
N GLY A 69 24.96 -20.06 -22.84
CA GLY A 69 24.33 -20.81 -23.94
C GLY A 69 25.24 -21.77 -24.71
N ALA A 70 26.54 -21.85 -24.36
CA ALA A 70 27.54 -22.71 -24.98
C ALA A 70 28.77 -22.91 -24.08
N GLY A 71 29.68 -23.83 -24.47
CA GLY A 71 30.94 -24.05 -23.77
C GLY A 71 30.88 -25.00 -22.56
N PRO A 72 32.01 -25.23 -21.87
CA PRO A 72 32.06 -26.04 -20.66
C PRO A 72 31.50 -25.27 -19.47
N ASN A 73 30.53 -25.86 -18.75
CA ASN A 73 29.78 -25.23 -17.65
C ASN A 73 29.17 -23.86 -18.08
N PRO A 74 28.18 -23.86 -19.00
CA PRO A 74 27.62 -22.63 -19.56
C PRO A 74 26.86 -21.80 -18.54
N VAL A 75 26.32 -22.42 -17.48
CA VAL A 75 25.57 -21.77 -16.40
C VAL A 75 26.47 -21.51 -15.20
N THR A 76 26.46 -20.28 -14.68
CA THR A 76 27.05 -19.93 -13.37
C THR A 76 25.97 -19.43 -12.41
N ALA A 77 25.91 -20.02 -11.21
CA ALA A 77 25.02 -19.60 -10.14
C ALA A 77 25.71 -18.60 -9.18
N LEU A 78 24.98 -17.56 -8.79
CA LEU A 78 25.39 -16.45 -7.94
C LEU A 78 24.25 -16.10 -6.97
N GLU A 79 24.53 -15.27 -5.96
CA GLU A 79 23.52 -14.74 -5.04
C GLU A 79 23.62 -13.22 -4.96
N ALA A 80 22.47 -12.54 -5.06
CA ALA A 80 22.41 -11.09 -5.02
C ALA A 80 22.59 -10.52 -3.60
N ASN A 81 23.29 -9.39 -3.50
CA ASN A 81 23.64 -8.75 -2.24
C ASN A 81 22.43 -8.07 -1.54
N LEU A 82 22.67 -7.39 -0.41
CA LEU A 82 21.64 -6.65 0.35
C LEU A 82 21.02 -5.43 -0.39
N LYS A 83 21.53 -5.08 -1.57
CA LYS A 83 20.97 -4.06 -2.48
C LYS A 83 20.35 -4.67 -3.74
N GLY A 84 20.28 -6.00 -3.82
CA GLY A 84 19.81 -6.76 -4.97
C GLY A 84 20.82 -6.79 -6.12
N GLU A 85 22.08 -6.43 -5.90
CA GLU A 85 23.09 -6.34 -6.95
C GLU A 85 23.87 -7.65 -7.07
N PHE A 86 24.29 -8.00 -8.29
CA PHE A 86 25.20 -9.11 -8.60
C PHE A 86 26.18 -8.71 -9.71
N GLU A 87 27.35 -9.35 -9.74
CA GLU A 87 28.38 -9.15 -10.76
C GLU A 87 29.22 -10.41 -10.98
N ILE A 88 29.71 -10.61 -12.20
CA ILE A 88 30.64 -11.70 -12.58
C ILE A 88 31.44 -11.33 -13.84
N ASP A 89 32.72 -11.72 -13.86
CA ASP A 89 33.60 -11.59 -15.02
C ASP A 89 33.84 -12.93 -15.71
N TYR A 90 33.76 -12.94 -17.04
CA TYR A 90 34.06 -14.09 -17.90
C TYR A 90 35.21 -13.80 -18.86
N SER A 91 36.10 -14.79 -19.03
CA SER A 91 37.17 -14.76 -20.03
C SER A 91 36.87 -15.76 -21.15
N LEU A 92 36.21 -15.28 -22.20
CA LEU A 92 35.55 -16.07 -23.25
C LEU A 92 36.45 -16.26 -24.49
N ASP A 93 36.25 -17.37 -25.21
CA ASP A 93 36.71 -17.54 -26.58
C ASP A 93 35.58 -17.13 -27.54
N PRO A 94 35.69 -16.03 -28.30
CA PRO A 94 34.64 -15.54 -29.17
C PRO A 94 34.17 -16.56 -30.23
N ALA A 95 35.00 -17.54 -30.58
CA ALA A 95 34.62 -18.58 -31.55
C ALA A 95 33.50 -19.52 -31.04
N LEU A 96 33.36 -19.68 -29.72
CA LEU A 96 32.34 -20.55 -29.11
C LEU A 96 30.96 -19.88 -28.99
N TYR A 97 30.92 -18.55 -28.85
CA TYR A 97 29.72 -17.78 -28.50
C TYR A 97 29.18 -16.91 -29.65
N LYS A 98 29.88 -16.84 -30.79
CA LYS A 98 29.44 -16.07 -31.96
C LYS A 98 28.07 -16.56 -32.49
N GLY A 99 27.10 -15.66 -32.54
CA GLY A 99 25.73 -15.99 -32.96
C GLY A 99 24.92 -16.77 -31.92
N ARG A 100 25.32 -16.70 -30.65
CA ARG A 100 24.53 -17.15 -29.49
C ARG A 100 23.97 -15.95 -28.73
N ALA A 101 22.97 -16.24 -27.91
CA ALA A 101 22.51 -15.36 -26.86
C ALA A 101 23.00 -15.86 -25.50
N LEU A 102 23.15 -14.93 -24.56
CA LEU A 102 23.29 -15.18 -23.13
C LEU A 102 22.01 -14.77 -22.42
N SER A 103 21.72 -15.38 -21.27
CA SER A 103 20.55 -15.05 -20.45
C SER A 103 20.88 -15.02 -18.97
N VAL A 104 20.12 -14.23 -18.22
CA VAL A 104 20.12 -14.23 -16.75
C VAL A 104 18.73 -14.57 -16.24
N VAL A 105 18.66 -15.48 -15.27
CA VAL A 105 17.44 -15.81 -14.52
C VAL A 105 17.66 -15.45 -13.06
N ALA A 106 16.70 -14.76 -12.45
CA ALA A 106 16.65 -14.57 -11.00
C ALA A 106 15.49 -15.35 -10.39
N MET A 107 15.76 -16.03 -9.27
CA MET A 107 14.85 -16.93 -8.55
C MET A 107 14.82 -16.60 -7.06
N LYS A 108 13.61 -16.59 -6.47
CA LYS A 108 13.39 -16.32 -5.04
C LYS A 108 12.02 -16.83 -4.62
N ASP A 109 11.96 -17.59 -3.53
CA ASP A 109 10.69 -18.06 -2.94
C ASP A 109 9.69 -16.90 -2.76
N GLY A 110 8.45 -17.09 -3.23
CA GLY A 110 7.39 -16.08 -3.21
C GLY A 110 7.43 -15.08 -4.36
N TYR A 111 8.36 -15.22 -5.31
CA TYR A 111 8.44 -14.42 -6.53
C TYR A 111 8.50 -15.30 -7.78
N ALA A 112 7.75 -14.90 -8.81
CA ALA A 112 7.92 -15.42 -10.16
C ALA A 112 9.32 -15.09 -10.70
N GLU A 113 9.87 -16.01 -11.48
CA GLU A 113 11.19 -15.86 -12.12
C GLU A 113 11.27 -14.59 -12.97
N ALA A 114 12.37 -13.85 -12.82
CA ALA A 114 12.71 -12.76 -13.73
C ALA A 114 13.75 -13.27 -14.74
N PHE A 115 13.55 -12.99 -16.02
CA PHE A 115 14.35 -13.53 -17.12
C PHE A 115 14.72 -12.41 -18.08
N GLU A 116 16.00 -12.21 -18.39
CA GLU A 116 16.43 -11.33 -19.47
C GLU A 116 17.49 -12.03 -20.34
N ALA A 117 17.55 -11.66 -21.62
CA ALA A 117 18.50 -12.24 -22.57
C ALA A 117 18.95 -11.22 -23.61
N ALA A 118 20.18 -11.39 -24.10
CA ALA A 118 20.76 -10.55 -25.14
C ALA A 118 21.66 -11.39 -26.06
N ASP A 119 21.84 -10.96 -27.31
CA ASP A 119 22.83 -11.56 -28.18
C ASP A 119 24.24 -11.13 -27.77
N PHE A 120 25.23 -12.02 -27.84
CA PHE A 120 26.64 -11.66 -27.56
C PHE A 120 27.15 -10.52 -28.48
N ALA A 121 26.55 -10.36 -29.66
CA ALA A 121 26.86 -9.26 -30.58
C ALA A 121 26.35 -7.88 -30.12
N SER A 122 25.39 -7.84 -29.18
CA SER A 122 24.75 -6.60 -28.71
C SER A 122 25.29 -6.08 -27.37
N VAL A 123 25.90 -6.93 -26.55
CA VAL A 123 26.34 -6.58 -25.18
C VAL A 123 27.77 -6.01 -25.09
N GLY A 124 28.63 -6.27 -26.08
CA GLY A 124 30.04 -5.85 -26.03
C GLY A 124 30.81 -6.52 -24.87
N ASP A 125 31.68 -5.76 -24.21
CA ASP A 125 32.52 -6.24 -23.09
C ASP A 125 31.89 -6.04 -21.71
N ASN A 126 30.72 -5.39 -21.62
CA ASN A 126 30.02 -5.14 -20.35
C ASN A 126 28.50 -5.16 -20.57
N TRP A 127 27.85 -6.21 -20.06
CA TRP A 127 26.40 -6.29 -20.00
C TRP A 127 25.88 -5.86 -18.63
N ARG A 128 25.05 -4.82 -18.61
CA ARG A 128 24.26 -4.44 -17.43
C ARG A 128 22.80 -4.83 -17.64
N VAL A 129 22.23 -5.58 -16.70
CA VAL A 129 20.86 -6.08 -16.76
C VAL A 129 20.08 -5.76 -15.48
N ASP A 130 18.92 -5.13 -15.63
CA ASP A 130 17.99 -4.91 -14.51
C ASP A 130 16.87 -5.97 -14.58
N LEU A 131 16.66 -6.70 -13.49
CA LEU A 131 15.69 -7.79 -13.36
C LEU A 131 14.57 -7.37 -12.41
N VAL A 132 13.33 -7.43 -12.86
CA VAL A 132 12.17 -7.10 -12.02
C VAL A 132 11.43 -8.39 -11.66
N MET A 133 11.48 -8.74 -10.38
CA MET A 133 10.75 -9.88 -9.83
C MET A 133 9.36 -9.46 -9.36
N ARG A 134 8.42 -10.37 -9.48
CA ARG A 134 7.00 -10.13 -9.20
C ARG A 134 6.52 -11.15 -8.18
N GLU A 135 5.85 -10.69 -7.12
CA GLU A 135 5.25 -11.57 -6.12
C GLU A 135 4.35 -12.63 -6.79
N GLU A 136 4.44 -13.89 -6.35
CA GLU A 136 3.59 -14.98 -6.87
C GLU A 136 2.13 -14.81 -6.43
N ASP A 137 1.92 -14.37 -5.18
CA ASP A 137 0.62 -14.04 -4.61
C ASP A 137 0.10 -12.70 -5.18
N GLU A 138 -0.42 -12.73 -6.40
CA GLU A 138 -1.07 -11.58 -7.04
C GLU A 138 -2.11 -10.93 -6.12
N LYS A 139 -1.95 -9.63 -5.86
CA LYS A 139 -2.79 -8.93 -4.90
C LYS A 139 -4.22 -8.77 -5.46
N PRO A 140 -5.29 -9.07 -4.70
CA PRO A 140 -6.67 -9.06 -5.20
C PRO A 140 -7.20 -7.70 -5.65
N ASP A 141 -6.47 -6.62 -5.35
CA ASP A 141 -6.70 -5.24 -5.78
C ASP A 141 -5.90 -4.87 -7.05
N GLN A 142 -5.31 -5.83 -7.75
CA GLN A 142 -4.56 -5.66 -8.99
C GLN A 142 -5.10 -6.57 -10.10
N LEU A 143 -5.07 -6.09 -11.35
CA LEU A 143 -5.33 -6.92 -12.52
C LEU A 143 -4.23 -8.00 -12.65
N PRO A 144 -4.55 -9.31 -12.72
CA PRO A 144 -3.58 -10.38 -12.97
C PRO A 144 -2.80 -10.20 -14.28
N LEU A 145 -1.51 -10.54 -14.29
CA LEU A 145 -0.70 -10.45 -15.52
C LEU A 145 -1.23 -11.41 -16.60
N ALA A 146 -1.62 -12.62 -16.22
CA ALA A 146 -2.22 -13.59 -17.14
C ALA A 146 -3.56 -13.08 -17.73
N GLN A 147 -4.35 -12.34 -16.94
CA GLN A 147 -5.59 -11.72 -17.39
C GLN A 147 -5.33 -10.52 -18.32
N LEU A 148 -4.33 -9.67 -18.02
CA LEU A 148 -3.90 -8.60 -18.91
C LEU A 148 -3.47 -9.15 -20.27
N THR A 149 -2.54 -10.12 -20.29
CA THR A 149 -2.00 -10.72 -21.52
C THR A 149 -3.09 -11.40 -22.35
N SER A 150 -3.94 -12.23 -21.74
CA SER A 150 -5.02 -12.93 -22.46
C SER A 150 -6.18 -12.01 -22.90
N ASN A 151 -6.46 -10.93 -22.18
CA ASN A 151 -7.45 -9.92 -22.62
C ASN A 151 -6.95 -9.12 -23.81
N LEU A 152 -5.70 -8.67 -23.76
CA LEU A 152 -5.15 -7.80 -24.81
C LEU A 152 -4.73 -8.58 -26.06
N ALA A 153 -4.14 -9.78 -25.94
CA ALA A 153 -3.79 -10.62 -27.10
C ALA A 153 -5.02 -10.86 -28.02
N ARG A 154 -6.20 -11.09 -27.43
CA ARG A 154 -7.45 -11.29 -28.18
C ARG A 154 -7.88 -10.07 -29.01
N ARG A 155 -7.48 -8.85 -28.66
CA ARG A 155 -7.76 -7.62 -29.44
C ARG A 155 -7.00 -7.57 -30.76
N PHE A 156 -5.87 -8.28 -30.85
CA PHE A 156 -5.02 -8.36 -32.05
C PHE A 156 -5.44 -9.50 -33.01
N ARG A 157 -6.62 -10.11 -32.80
CA ARG A 157 -7.25 -11.05 -33.74
C ARG A 157 -7.82 -10.32 -34.96
N VAL A 158 -6.95 -9.75 -35.78
CA VAL A 158 -7.28 -9.10 -37.06
C VAL A 158 -6.78 -9.93 -38.24
N ASP A 159 -7.32 -9.65 -39.43
CA ASP A 159 -6.78 -10.23 -40.66
C ASP A 159 -5.53 -9.45 -41.11
N TRP A 160 -4.37 -9.99 -40.73
CA TRP A 160 -3.05 -9.46 -41.07
C TRP A 160 -2.69 -9.57 -42.57
N SER A 161 -3.54 -10.16 -43.42
CA SER A 161 -3.26 -10.33 -44.85
C SER A 161 -3.65 -9.15 -45.75
N GLY A 162 -4.33 -8.12 -45.20
CA GLY A 162 -5.01 -7.08 -46.00
C GLY A 162 -4.58 -5.62 -45.81
N ALA A 163 -3.55 -5.30 -45.01
CA ALA A 163 -3.13 -3.91 -44.72
C ALA A 163 -1.66 -3.63 -45.12
N PRO A 164 -1.32 -2.43 -45.64
CA PRO A 164 0.02 -2.14 -46.18
C PRO A 164 0.97 -1.51 -45.15
N PRO A 165 2.32 -1.55 -45.36
CA PRO A 165 3.09 -2.42 -46.24
C PRO A 165 3.75 -3.52 -45.39
N PHE A 166 3.04 -4.63 -45.17
CA PHE A 166 3.45 -5.68 -44.22
C PHE A 166 4.00 -6.91 -44.96
N ASP A 167 5.13 -7.49 -44.54
CA ASP A 167 5.64 -8.73 -45.15
C ASP A 167 4.63 -9.87 -44.88
N PRO A 168 4.10 -10.57 -45.90
CA PRO A 168 3.18 -11.70 -45.69
C PRO A 168 3.73 -12.78 -44.75
N ARG A 169 5.06 -12.95 -44.69
CA ARG A 169 5.72 -13.88 -43.74
C ARG A 169 5.59 -13.40 -42.29
N SER A 170 5.55 -12.09 -42.05
CA SER A 170 5.27 -11.51 -40.74
C SER A 170 3.83 -11.79 -40.30
N ALA A 171 2.86 -11.83 -41.21
CA ALA A 171 1.44 -12.09 -40.91
C ALA A 171 1.18 -13.51 -40.36
N ASP A 172 1.71 -14.55 -41.01
CA ASP A 172 1.57 -15.92 -40.50
C ASP A 172 2.33 -16.11 -39.18
N THR A 173 3.48 -15.44 -39.04
CA THR A 173 4.31 -15.45 -37.83
C THR A 173 3.61 -14.78 -36.65
N LEU A 174 2.94 -13.63 -36.84
CA LEU A 174 2.09 -12.99 -35.83
C LEU A 174 0.93 -13.89 -35.42
N ARG A 175 0.25 -14.54 -36.38
CA ARG A 175 -0.88 -15.44 -36.09
C ARG A 175 -0.44 -16.61 -35.21
N ALA A 176 0.75 -17.17 -35.44
CA ALA A 176 1.32 -18.20 -34.60
C ALA A 176 1.65 -17.67 -33.18
N ALA A 177 2.31 -16.51 -33.07
CA ALA A 177 2.65 -15.92 -31.78
C ALA A 177 1.42 -15.59 -30.92
N LEU A 178 0.33 -15.12 -31.53
CA LEU A 178 -0.94 -14.89 -30.84
C LEU A 178 -1.51 -16.17 -30.22
N GLN A 179 -1.42 -17.31 -30.92
CA GLN A 179 -1.87 -18.60 -30.37
C GLN A 179 -1.03 -19.07 -29.17
N PHE A 180 0.25 -18.71 -29.11
CA PHE A 180 1.09 -18.98 -27.94
C PHE A 180 0.68 -18.09 -26.75
N LEU A 181 0.52 -16.78 -26.96
CA LEU A 181 0.08 -15.85 -25.92
C LEU A 181 -1.30 -16.20 -25.33
N GLU A 182 -2.25 -16.59 -26.18
CA GLU A 182 -3.59 -17.00 -25.74
C GLU A 182 -3.61 -18.31 -24.94
N LYS A 183 -2.58 -19.15 -25.10
CA LYS A 183 -2.36 -20.37 -24.29
C LYS A 183 -1.51 -20.12 -23.04
N GLY A 184 -1.05 -18.89 -22.81
CA GLY A 184 -0.13 -18.53 -21.72
C GLY A 184 1.35 -18.85 -22.00
N ASP A 185 1.70 -19.31 -23.20
CA ASP A 185 3.10 -19.63 -23.57
C ASP A 185 3.84 -18.38 -24.05
N ALA A 186 4.16 -17.51 -23.10
CA ALA A 186 4.93 -16.29 -23.34
C ALA A 186 6.38 -16.60 -23.79
N ALA A 187 6.95 -17.70 -23.29
CA ALA A 187 8.31 -18.13 -23.62
C ALA A 187 8.45 -18.55 -25.09
N GLY A 188 7.46 -19.26 -25.65
CA GLY A 188 7.38 -19.59 -27.07
C GLY A 188 7.04 -18.37 -27.95
N ALA A 189 6.19 -17.46 -27.46
CA ALA A 189 5.78 -16.28 -28.23
C ALA A 189 6.92 -15.24 -28.42
N ALA A 190 7.70 -14.94 -27.38
CA ALA A 190 8.64 -13.82 -27.42
C ALA A 190 9.71 -13.93 -28.54
N PRO A 191 10.45 -15.05 -28.71
CA PRO A 191 11.46 -15.18 -29.77
C PRO A 191 10.90 -15.13 -31.20
N ILE A 192 9.62 -15.49 -31.36
CA ILE A 192 8.89 -15.39 -32.63
C ILE A 192 8.60 -13.92 -32.93
N LEU A 193 8.13 -13.17 -31.94
CA LEU A 193 7.79 -11.75 -32.06
C LEU A 193 9.02 -10.85 -32.23
N THR A 194 10.16 -11.17 -31.60
CA THR A 194 11.44 -10.45 -31.83
C THR A 194 11.79 -10.43 -33.32
N LYS A 195 11.72 -11.58 -34.00
CA LYS A 195 12.01 -11.71 -35.44
C LYS A 195 11.02 -11.00 -36.36
N VAL A 196 9.82 -10.66 -35.86
CA VAL A 196 8.87 -9.81 -36.57
C VAL A 196 9.25 -8.34 -36.38
N VAL A 197 9.53 -7.90 -35.16
CA VAL A 197 9.93 -6.52 -34.85
C VAL A 197 11.26 -6.13 -35.51
N GLU A 198 12.21 -7.06 -35.66
CA GLU A 198 13.45 -6.87 -36.44
C GLU A 198 13.20 -6.49 -37.90
N ARG A 199 12.13 -7.02 -38.52
CA ARG A 199 11.76 -6.74 -39.91
C ARG A 199 10.85 -5.52 -40.01
N GLU A 200 9.91 -5.43 -39.08
CA GLU A 200 8.79 -4.50 -39.07
C GLU A 200 8.98 -3.48 -37.92
N ALA A 201 10.14 -2.81 -37.88
CA ALA A 201 10.56 -2.00 -36.73
C ALA A 201 9.64 -0.81 -36.40
N SER A 202 8.72 -0.42 -37.29
CA SER A 202 7.68 0.59 -37.06
C SER A 202 6.29 0.03 -36.73
N CYS A 203 6.12 -1.29 -36.70
CA CYS A 203 4.85 -1.95 -36.39
C CYS A 203 4.53 -1.83 -34.88
N VAL A 204 3.57 -0.96 -34.55
CA VAL A 204 3.11 -0.72 -33.18
C VAL A 204 2.61 -2.00 -32.54
N GLU A 205 1.78 -2.76 -33.25
CA GLU A 205 1.14 -3.98 -32.74
C GLU A 205 2.16 -5.09 -32.51
N CYS A 206 3.13 -5.24 -33.41
CA CYS A 206 4.21 -6.22 -33.29
C CYS A 206 5.02 -5.97 -32.01
N ARG A 207 5.37 -4.70 -31.73
CA ARG A 207 6.06 -4.28 -30.50
C ARG A 207 5.19 -4.41 -29.24
N THR A 208 3.89 -4.12 -29.35
CA THR A 208 2.94 -4.28 -28.24
C THR A 208 2.80 -5.74 -27.84
N LEU A 209 2.66 -6.64 -28.82
CA LEU A 209 2.61 -8.09 -28.61
C LEU A 209 3.95 -8.63 -28.08
N LEU A 210 5.09 -8.14 -28.60
CA LEU A 210 6.42 -8.50 -28.07
C LEU A 210 6.55 -8.08 -26.60
N GLY A 211 6.12 -6.87 -26.25
CA GLY A 211 6.09 -6.38 -24.87
C GLY A 211 5.24 -7.26 -23.95
N LEU A 212 4.04 -7.65 -24.38
CA LEU A 212 3.19 -8.60 -23.63
C LEU A 212 3.84 -9.98 -23.47
N ALA A 213 4.50 -10.49 -24.51
CA ALA A 213 5.24 -11.75 -24.46
C ALA A 213 6.44 -11.67 -23.51
N MET A 214 7.17 -10.56 -23.52
CA MET A 214 8.29 -10.30 -22.62
C MET A 214 7.83 -10.19 -21.15
N LEU A 215 6.73 -9.46 -20.86
CA LEU A 215 6.14 -9.42 -19.51
C LEU A 215 5.77 -10.83 -19.02
N GLY A 216 5.05 -11.60 -19.84
CA GLY A 216 4.61 -12.96 -19.48
C GLY A 216 5.76 -13.95 -19.30
N ARG A 217 6.96 -13.66 -19.82
CA ARG A 217 8.19 -14.44 -19.65
C ARG A 217 9.02 -14.00 -18.45
N GLY A 218 8.74 -12.84 -17.85
CA GLY A 218 9.58 -12.24 -16.80
C GLY A 218 10.65 -11.26 -17.32
N SER A 219 10.65 -10.92 -18.61
CA SER A 219 11.54 -9.92 -19.25
C SER A 219 10.96 -8.51 -19.14
N TRP A 220 10.85 -8.02 -17.90
CA TRP A 220 10.21 -6.74 -17.61
C TRP A 220 10.93 -5.53 -18.20
N SER A 221 12.26 -5.53 -18.20
CA SER A 221 13.06 -4.40 -18.67
C SER A 221 12.97 -4.31 -20.20
N SER A 222 13.17 -5.43 -20.89
CA SER A 222 12.97 -5.53 -22.33
C SER A 222 11.51 -5.23 -22.74
N ALA A 223 10.52 -5.72 -21.98
CA ALA A 223 9.12 -5.44 -22.26
C ALA A 223 8.80 -3.94 -22.22
N LEU A 224 9.26 -3.25 -21.18
CA LEU A 224 9.05 -1.81 -20.99
C LEU A 224 9.67 -0.99 -22.13
N GLU A 225 10.84 -1.39 -22.63
CA GLU A 225 11.46 -0.78 -23.79
C GLU A 225 10.55 -0.90 -25.03
N GLN A 226 10.06 -2.11 -25.33
CA GLN A 226 9.20 -2.36 -26.48
C GLN A 226 7.85 -1.64 -26.39
N LEU A 227 7.24 -1.62 -25.21
CA LEU A 227 5.98 -0.91 -24.95
C LEU A 227 6.15 0.61 -25.05
N THR A 228 7.27 1.16 -24.54
CA THR A 228 7.57 2.60 -24.65
C THR A 228 7.82 3.00 -26.10
N GLN A 229 8.51 2.17 -26.89
CA GLN A 229 8.69 2.39 -28.33
C GLN A 229 7.35 2.30 -29.09
N ALA A 230 6.49 1.34 -28.75
CA ALA A 230 5.15 1.22 -29.32
C ALA A 230 4.26 2.45 -29.00
N ALA A 231 4.28 2.94 -27.76
CA ALA A 231 3.58 4.15 -27.34
C ALA A 231 4.10 5.40 -28.07
N THR A 232 5.42 5.53 -28.23
CA THR A 232 6.06 6.63 -28.96
C THR A 232 5.66 6.64 -30.44
N LEU A 233 5.62 5.47 -31.08
CA LEU A 233 5.15 5.31 -32.46
C LEU A 233 3.64 5.63 -32.62
N SER A 234 2.85 5.43 -31.55
CA SER A 234 1.41 5.71 -31.44
C SER A 234 1.07 7.16 -31.06
N GLY A 235 2.04 8.07 -31.13
CA GLY A 235 1.92 9.45 -30.65
C GLY A 235 0.84 10.32 -31.32
N PRO A 236 0.73 11.61 -30.95
CA PRO A 236 -0.44 12.48 -31.21
C PRO A 236 -0.67 12.87 -32.68
N ASP A 237 0.08 12.31 -33.62
CA ASP A 237 -0.19 12.43 -35.05
C ASP A 237 -1.58 11.84 -35.38
N LYS A 238 -2.36 12.54 -36.20
CA LYS A 238 -3.68 12.07 -36.66
C LYS A 238 -3.60 11.25 -37.96
N SER A 239 -2.44 11.22 -38.61
CA SER A 239 -2.23 10.52 -39.88
C SER A 239 -1.89 9.02 -39.74
N LYS A 240 -1.62 8.55 -38.51
CA LYS A 240 -1.26 7.16 -38.20
C LYS A 240 -2.42 6.41 -37.53
N PRO A 241 -2.53 5.09 -37.72
CA PRO A 241 -3.40 4.25 -36.90
C PRO A 241 -3.02 4.40 -35.42
N ARG A 242 -3.98 4.80 -34.58
CA ARG A 242 -3.76 4.94 -33.14
C ARG A 242 -4.17 3.66 -32.43
N ARG A 243 -3.28 3.13 -31.60
CA ARG A 243 -3.54 2.02 -30.66
C ARG A 243 -3.53 2.57 -29.24
N GLY A 244 -4.56 2.26 -28.46
CA GLY A 244 -4.62 2.61 -27.04
C GLY A 244 -3.85 1.62 -26.17
N GLU A 245 -3.63 0.40 -26.67
CA GLU A 245 -3.06 -0.73 -25.95
C GLU A 245 -1.66 -0.49 -25.37
N PRO A 246 -0.69 0.17 -26.03
CA PRO A 246 0.61 0.47 -25.42
C PRO A 246 0.46 1.33 -24.16
N PHE A 247 -0.37 2.38 -24.22
CA PHE A 247 -0.63 3.28 -23.11
C PHE A 247 -1.41 2.59 -21.99
N LEU A 248 -2.36 1.72 -22.34
CA LEU A 248 -3.11 0.89 -21.39
C LEU A 248 -2.20 -0.06 -20.60
N ILE A 249 -1.30 -0.79 -21.28
CA ILE A 249 -0.37 -1.72 -20.64
C ILE A 249 0.59 -0.96 -19.71
N LEU A 250 1.19 0.14 -20.20
CA LEU A 250 2.09 0.96 -19.39
C LEU A 250 1.36 1.52 -18.16
N GLY A 251 0.11 1.99 -18.32
CA GLY A 251 -0.71 2.47 -17.20
C GLY A 251 -1.00 1.41 -16.15
N VAL A 252 -1.28 0.16 -16.56
CA VAL A 252 -1.42 -0.98 -15.65
C VAL A 252 -0.11 -1.28 -14.90
N ILE A 253 1.03 -1.21 -15.59
CA ILE A 253 2.34 -1.42 -14.96
C ILE A 253 2.61 -0.33 -13.90
N GLU A 254 2.33 0.95 -14.19
CA GLU A 254 2.54 2.02 -13.21
C GLU A 254 1.56 1.90 -12.01
N ASN A 255 0.33 1.40 -12.21
CA ASN A 255 -0.56 1.00 -11.11
C ASN A 255 0.04 -0.13 -10.24
N TRP A 256 0.70 -1.12 -10.86
CA TRP A 256 1.40 -2.18 -10.11
C TRP A 256 2.62 -1.64 -9.35
N ARG A 257 3.34 -0.68 -9.93
CA ARG A 257 4.47 0.06 -9.32
C ARG A 257 4.07 1.00 -8.18
N LYS A 258 2.76 1.20 -7.96
CA LYS A 258 2.22 2.19 -7.01
C LYS A 258 2.55 3.64 -7.37
N ASP A 259 2.68 3.96 -8.66
CA ASP A 259 2.63 5.33 -9.20
C ASP A 259 1.27 5.55 -9.90
N PRO A 260 0.20 5.82 -9.14
CA PRO A 260 -1.14 5.96 -9.70
C PRO A 260 -1.33 7.27 -10.47
N THR A 261 -0.42 8.24 -10.32
CA THR A 261 -0.45 9.52 -11.05
C THR A 261 -0.01 9.30 -12.49
N LYS A 262 1.18 8.71 -12.68
CA LYS A 262 1.68 8.36 -14.01
C LYS A 262 0.82 7.30 -14.69
N ALA A 263 0.26 6.36 -13.91
CA ALA A 263 -0.75 5.43 -14.41
C ALA A 263 -1.98 6.15 -15.00
N ALA A 264 -2.54 7.12 -14.28
CA ALA A 264 -3.68 7.90 -14.74
C ALA A 264 -3.37 8.67 -16.05
N ASP A 265 -2.20 9.30 -16.17
CA ASP A 265 -1.79 10.02 -17.39
C ASP A 265 -1.64 9.11 -18.62
N LEU A 266 -1.13 7.88 -18.42
CA LEU A 266 -1.04 6.87 -19.47
C LEU A 266 -2.42 6.32 -19.85
N LEU A 267 -3.26 6.03 -18.86
CA LEU A 267 -4.61 5.52 -19.09
C LEU A 267 -5.52 6.57 -19.77
N LEU A 268 -5.33 7.87 -19.48
CA LEU A 268 -5.97 8.95 -20.23
C LEU A 268 -5.52 9.00 -21.69
N GLN A 269 -4.25 8.69 -22.00
CA GLN A 269 -3.80 8.58 -23.39
C GLN A 269 -4.44 7.40 -24.12
N ALA A 270 -4.67 6.26 -23.44
CA ALA A 270 -5.47 5.16 -24.00
C ALA A 270 -6.93 5.57 -24.25
N LEU A 271 -7.57 6.24 -23.28
CA LEU A 271 -8.95 6.73 -23.38
C LEU A 271 -9.14 7.86 -24.41
N ASN A 272 -8.08 8.59 -24.76
CA ASN A 272 -8.08 9.54 -25.87
C ASN A 272 -8.07 8.85 -27.27
N VAL A 273 -7.81 7.54 -27.32
CA VAL A 273 -7.93 6.72 -28.54
C VAL A 273 -9.30 6.02 -28.57
N ASP A 274 -9.69 5.37 -27.47
CA ASP A 274 -11.03 4.79 -27.30
C ASP A 274 -11.64 5.22 -25.94
N PRO A 275 -12.54 6.23 -25.93
CA PRO A 275 -13.16 6.74 -24.71
C PRO A 275 -14.10 5.76 -24.00
N LEU A 276 -14.44 4.63 -24.64
CA LEU A 276 -15.31 3.59 -24.10
C LEU A 276 -14.58 2.24 -23.93
N ASP A 277 -13.24 2.21 -23.97
CA ASP A 277 -12.51 0.98 -23.67
C ASP A 277 -12.79 0.53 -22.22
N PRO A 278 -13.45 -0.63 -22.01
CA PRO A 278 -13.89 -1.05 -20.69
C PRO A 278 -12.74 -1.35 -19.74
N LEU A 279 -11.59 -1.80 -20.26
CA LEU A 279 -10.42 -2.11 -19.44
C LEU A 279 -9.64 -0.83 -19.10
N ALA A 280 -9.50 0.10 -20.04
CA ALA A 280 -8.88 1.39 -19.75
C ALA A 280 -9.71 2.21 -18.74
N LEU A 281 -11.03 2.20 -18.84
CA LEU A 281 -11.92 2.81 -17.85
C LEU A 281 -11.84 2.13 -16.48
N GLN A 282 -11.77 0.79 -16.43
CA GLN A 282 -11.61 0.02 -15.18
C GLN A 282 -10.30 0.40 -14.47
N GLU A 283 -9.18 0.36 -15.19
CA GLU A 283 -7.85 0.60 -14.63
C GLU A 283 -7.62 2.08 -14.31
N PHE A 284 -8.23 3.00 -15.06
CA PHE A 284 -8.22 4.43 -14.70
C PHE A 284 -9.01 4.64 -13.40
N GLY A 285 -10.16 3.98 -13.24
CA GLY A 285 -10.89 3.95 -11.98
C GLY A 285 -10.06 3.42 -10.80
N ARG A 286 -9.23 2.39 -11.04
CA ARG A 286 -8.26 1.89 -10.04
C ARG A 286 -7.21 2.94 -9.68
N SER A 287 -6.64 3.66 -10.65
CA SER A 287 -5.72 4.77 -10.39
C SER A 287 -6.38 5.88 -9.55
N GLN A 288 -7.63 6.23 -9.85
CA GLN A 288 -8.38 7.22 -9.06
C GLN A 288 -8.66 6.75 -7.61
N ILE A 289 -8.92 5.45 -7.38
CA ILE A 289 -9.02 4.86 -6.03
C ILE A 289 -7.71 4.99 -5.26
N LEU A 290 -6.57 4.70 -5.90
CA LEU A 290 -5.24 4.82 -5.30
C LEU A 290 -4.85 6.28 -5.00
N GLN A 291 -5.34 7.24 -5.79
CA GLN A 291 -5.23 8.68 -5.53
C GLN A 291 -6.28 9.23 -4.55
N HIS A 292 -7.21 8.40 -4.05
CA HIS A 292 -8.34 8.79 -3.20
C HIS A 292 -9.37 9.75 -3.85
N ASN A 293 -9.39 9.81 -5.18
CA ASN A 293 -10.35 10.58 -5.98
C ASN A 293 -11.65 9.78 -6.18
N TRP A 294 -12.32 9.44 -5.06
CA TRP A 294 -13.43 8.49 -5.02
C TRP A 294 -14.56 8.80 -6.00
N THR A 295 -14.94 10.07 -6.12
CA THR A 295 -16.04 10.52 -6.99
C THR A 295 -15.68 10.46 -8.49
N GLU A 296 -14.41 10.53 -8.84
CA GLU A 296 -13.99 10.32 -10.25
C GLU A 296 -13.83 8.82 -10.54
N ALA A 297 -13.39 8.04 -9.55
CA ALA A 297 -13.41 6.59 -9.65
C ALA A 297 -14.83 6.06 -9.88
N ASP A 298 -15.83 6.47 -9.10
CA ASP A 298 -17.23 6.02 -9.25
C ASP A 298 -17.80 6.31 -10.66
N LYS A 299 -17.60 7.54 -11.16
CA LYS A 299 -18.01 7.93 -12.52
C LYS A 299 -17.33 7.08 -13.58
N CYS A 300 -16.01 6.89 -13.50
CA CYS A 300 -15.27 6.14 -14.51
C CYS A 300 -15.58 4.65 -14.45
N LEU A 301 -15.75 4.07 -13.27
CA LEU A 301 -16.14 2.67 -13.10
C LEU A 301 -17.58 2.42 -13.52
N THR A 302 -18.49 3.39 -13.33
CA THR A 302 -19.85 3.34 -13.90
C THR A 302 -19.80 3.29 -15.44
N LYS A 303 -18.95 4.11 -16.08
CA LYS A 303 -18.72 4.02 -17.54
C LYS A 303 -18.09 2.68 -17.94
N ALA A 304 -17.12 2.18 -17.16
CA ALA A 304 -16.46 0.90 -17.41
C ALA A 304 -17.48 -0.26 -17.44
N ILE A 305 -18.35 -0.32 -16.42
CA ILE A 305 -19.43 -1.32 -16.31
C ILE A 305 -20.39 -1.20 -17.51
N GLN A 306 -20.80 0.02 -17.88
CA GLN A 306 -21.65 0.26 -19.06
C GLN A 306 -20.99 -0.17 -20.39
N ALA A 307 -19.66 -0.06 -20.49
CA ALA A 307 -18.87 -0.51 -21.62
C ALA A 307 -18.56 -2.04 -21.61
N GLY A 308 -19.03 -2.78 -20.60
CA GLY A 308 -18.80 -4.23 -20.50
C GLY A 308 -17.48 -4.62 -19.82
N ALA A 309 -17.01 -3.82 -18.87
CA ALA A 309 -15.89 -4.20 -18.00
C ALA A 309 -16.18 -5.45 -17.18
N SER A 310 -15.12 -6.04 -16.63
CA SER A 310 -15.22 -7.29 -15.88
C SER A 310 -15.97 -7.10 -14.55
N ALA A 311 -16.32 -8.21 -13.89
CA ALA A 311 -16.91 -8.18 -12.55
C ALA A 311 -16.06 -7.38 -11.54
N GLU A 312 -14.74 -7.28 -11.75
CA GLU A 312 -13.83 -6.50 -10.93
C GLU A 312 -14.17 -5.00 -10.89
N ALA A 313 -14.75 -4.43 -11.96
CA ALA A 313 -15.19 -3.04 -11.98
C ALA A 313 -16.27 -2.76 -10.90
N HIS A 314 -17.14 -3.74 -10.59
CA HIS A 314 -18.09 -3.65 -9.49
C HIS A 314 -17.40 -3.68 -8.11
N LEU A 315 -16.34 -4.47 -7.94
CA LEU A 315 -15.54 -4.48 -6.70
C LEU A 315 -14.84 -3.13 -6.49
N LEU A 316 -14.21 -2.59 -7.53
CA LEU A 316 -13.59 -1.27 -7.48
C LEU A 316 -14.62 -0.18 -7.18
N LYS A 317 -15.80 -0.23 -7.82
CA LYS A 317 -16.87 0.75 -7.61
C LYS A 317 -17.43 0.68 -6.19
N ALA A 318 -17.64 -0.54 -5.67
CA ALA A 318 -18.02 -0.75 -4.28
C ALA A 318 -16.99 -0.15 -3.30
N ARG A 319 -15.68 -0.23 -3.60
CA ARG A 319 -14.63 0.41 -2.79
C ARG A 319 -14.74 1.93 -2.86
N ALA A 320 -14.91 2.51 -4.04
CA ALA A 320 -15.09 3.96 -4.21
C ALA A 320 -16.30 4.47 -3.41
N LEU A 321 -17.48 3.87 -3.61
CA LEU A 321 -18.72 4.22 -2.91
C LEU A 321 -18.61 4.06 -1.38
N LEU A 322 -17.94 3.01 -0.90
CA LEU A 322 -17.73 2.82 0.54
C LEU A 322 -16.82 3.93 1.12
N SER A 323 -15.79 4.35 0.38
CA SER A 323 -14.93 5.48 0.76
C SER A 323 -15.63 6.84 0.69
N GLU A 324 -16.66 7.00 -0.13
CA GLU A 324 -17.53 8.19 -0.16
C GLU A 324 -18.55 8.25 0.99
N GLY A 325 -18.80 7.14 1.69
CA GLY A 325 -19.87 7.05 2.68
C GLY A 325 -21.23 6.65 2.09
N ASN A 326 -21.25 5.91 0.98
CA ASN A 326 -22.44 5.39 0.30
C ASN A 326 -22.57 3.85 0.48
N PRO A 327 -22.66 3.30 1.71
CA PRO A 327 -22.52 1.86 1.96
C PRO A 327 -23.65 1.00 1.36
N GLN A 328 -24.86 1.53 1.15
CA GLN A 328 -25.96 0.79 0.51
C GLN A 328 -25.72 0.61 -0.99
N GLN A 329 -25.17 1.64 -1.65
CA GLN A 329 -24.78 1.56 -3.06
C GLN A 329 -23.57 0.62 -3.20
N ALA A 330 -22.58 0.73 -2.30
CA ALA A 330 -21.46 -0.20 -2.24
C ALA A 330 -21.92 -1.66 -2.06
N GLN A 331 -22.98 -1.90 -1.27
CA GLN A 331 -23.57 -3.24 -1.10
C GLN A 331 -24.20 -3.78 -2.39
N ALA A 332 -24.89 -2.94 -3.16
CA ALA A 332 -25.45 -3.37 -4.44
C ALA A 332 -24.35 -3.80 -5.43
N GLU A 333 -23.31 -2.98 -5.58
CA GLU A 333 -22.15 -3.29 -6.44
C GLU A 333 -21.39 -4.53 -5.94
N MET A 334 -21.15 -4.64 -4.63
CA MET A 334 -20.48 -5.80 -4.03
C MET A 334 -21.28 -7.09 -4.19
N ASN A 335 -22.61 -7.06 -4.06
CA ASN A 335 -23.47 -8.22 -4.32
C ASN A 335 -23.40 -8.67 -5.78
N THR A 336 -23.31 -7.72 -6.73
CA THR A 336 -23.10 -8.03 -8.15
C THR A 336 -21.72 -8.65 -8.39
N TYR A 337 -20.66 -8.13 -7.76
CA TYR A 337 -19.32 -8.77 -7.78
C TYR A 337 -19.34 -10.20 -7.19
N LEU A 338 -20.07 -10.42 -6.09
CA LEU A 338 -20.17 -11.75 -5.47
C LEU A 338 -20.74 -12.78 -6.46
N GLY A 339 -21.79 -12.42 -7.20
CA GLY A 339 -22.44 -13.35 -8.15
C GLY A 339 -22.98 -14.62 -7.48
N GLY A 340 -23.39 -14.53 -6.21
CA GLY A 340 -23.83 -15.66 -5.39
C GLY A 340 -22.72 -16.39 -4.61
N ARG A 341 -21.44 -16.04 -4.80
CA ARG A 341 -20.34 -16.54 -3.95
C ARG A 341 -20.51 -16.04 -2.52
N SER A 342 -20.15 -16.86 -1.52
CA SER A 342 -20.10 -16.39 -0.14
C SER A 342 -18.87 -15.50 0.08
N ALA A 343 -19.05 -14.38 0.78
CA ALA A 343 -17.95 -13.47 1.08
C ALA A 343 -16.81 -14.17 1.84
N ARG A 344 -17.08 -15.22 2.63
CA ARG A 344 -16.06 -15.93 3.43
C ARG A 344 -14.99 -16.64 2.60
N ASP A 345 -15.32 -16.95 1.35
CA ASP A 345 -14.51 -17.75 0.43
C ASP A 345 -13.60 -16.87 -0.46
N LEU A 346 -13.66 -15.55 -0.27
CA LEU A 346 -12.87 -14.58 -1.02
C LEU A 346 -11.49 -14.31 -0.39
N PRO A 347 -10.55 -13.74 -1.17
CA PRO A 347 -9.28 -13.24 -0.65
C PRO A 347 -9.46 -12.24 0.52
N LEU A 348 -8.49 -12.22 1.44
CA LEU A 348 -8.57 -11.47 2.69
C LEU A 348 -8.93 -9.99 2.51
N ALA A 349 -8.34 -9.30 1.52
CA ALA A 349 -8.62 -7.90 1.23
C ALA A 349 -10.12 -7.63 0.94
N VAL A 350 -10.77 -8.50 0.18
CA VAL A 350 -12.20 -8.37 -0.16
C VAL A 350 -13.08 -8.74 1.03
N ARG A 351 -12.65 -9.68 1.88
CA ARG A 351 -13.33 -10.01 3.15
C ARG A 351 -13.31 -8.87 4.15
N SER A 352 -12.18 -8.17 4.27
CA SER A 352 -12.06 -6.96 5.08
C SER A 352 -13.02 -5.87 4.58
N MET A 353 -13.08 -5.65 3.26
CA MET A 353 -14.00 -4.69 2.64
C MET A 353 -15.48 -5.05 2.85
N TRP A 354 -15.85 -6.33 2.69
CA TRP A 354 -17.20 -6.81 2.99
C TRP A 354 -17.57 -6.57 4.46
N SER A 355 -16.63 -6.82 5.37
CA SER A 355 -16.85 -6.65 6.81
C SER A 355 -17.03 -5.18 7.19
N GLU A 356 -16.18 -4.29 6.66
CA GLU A 356 -16.28 -2.83 6.79
C GLU A 356 -17.66 -2.33 6.33
N MET A 357 -18.09 -2.75 5.13
CA MET A 357 -19.38 -2.40 4.56
C MET A 357 -20.57 -2.85 5.43
N VAL A 358 -20.54 -4.09 5.92
CA VAL A 358 -21.59 -4.61 6.82
C VAL A 358 -21.61 -3.84 8.14
N GLU A 359 -20.45 -3.49 8.71
CA GLU A 359 -20.37 -2.68 9.93
C GLU A 359 -20.96 -1.27 9.74
N ARG A 360 -20.71 -0.60 8.61
CA ARG A 360 -21.32 0.71 8.32
C ARG A 360 -22.85 0.61 8.16
N LEU A 361 -23.35 -0.39 7.44
CA LEU A 361 -24.79 -0.62 7.28
C LEU A 361 -25.48 -0.89 8.63
N GLU A 362 -24.84 -1.68 9.50
CA GLU A 362 -25.33 -1.88 10.87
C GLU A 362 -25.42 -0.55 11.63
N TRP A 363 -24.42 0.34 11.54
CA TRP A 363 -24.44 1.66 12.21
C TRP A 363 -25.48 2.65 11.69
N GLU A 364 -25.92 2.52 10.44
CA GLU A 364 -27.04 3.28 9.90
C GLU A 364 -28.40 2.73 10.35
N SER A 365 -28.51 1.41 10.49
CA SER A 365 -29.76 0.74 10.87
C SER A 365 -30.09 0.80 12.36
N ASN A 366 -29.10 1.00 13.23
CA ASN A 366 -29.28 1.00 14.69
C ASN A 366 -29.69 2.38 15.23
N GLU A 367 -30.52 2.39 16.28
CA GLU A 367 -30.75 3.60 17.07
C GLU A 367 -29.43 4.11 17.65
N ARG A 368 -29.04 5.33 17.25
CA ARG A 368 -27.79 5.95 17.70
C ARG A 368 -27.95 6.45 19.16
N PRO A 369 -27.10 6.01 20.10
CA PRO A 369 -27.00 6.65 21.41
C PRO A 369 -26.73 8.16 21.25
N LYS A 370 -27.32 8.98 22.12
CA LYS A 370 -27.04 10.43 22.12
C LYS A 370 -25.55 10.69 22.36
N SER A 371 -24.88 11.24 21.35
CA SER A 371 -23.46 11.56 21.43
C SER A 371 -23.20 12.78 22.32
N VAL A 372 -21.93 13.07 22.60
CA VAL A 372 -21.52 14.26 23.36
C VAL A 372 -21.87 15.60 22.70
N VAL A 373 -22.18 15.63 21.40
CA VAL A 373 -22.71 16.86 20.76
C VAL A 373 -24.22 17.02 20.95
N ASP A 374 -24.96 15.91 21.12
CA ASP A 374 -26.43 15.90 21.25
C ASP A 374 -26.91 16.11 22.69
N GLN A 375 -26.12 15.70 23.68
CA GLN A 375 -26.44 15.84 25.10
C GLN A 375 -26.44 17.32 25.53
N THR A 376 -27.31 17.73 26.45
CA THR A 376 -27.27 19.10 27.02
C THR A 376 -25.98 19.33 27.83
N ALA A 377 -25.57 20.59 28.00
CA ALA A 377 -24.40 20.92 28.83
C ALA A 377 -24.56 20.42 30.29
N ALA A 378 -25.78 20.44 30.84
CA ALA A 378 -26.07 19.92 32.17
C ALA A 378 -25.95 18.38 32.25
N GLU A 379 -26.38 17.65 31.21
CA GLU A 379 -26.17 16.20 31.13
C GLU A 379 -24.68 15.86 31.05
N LEU A 380 -23.92 16.57 30.20
CA LEU A 380 -22.47 16.38 30.06
C LEU A 380 -21.70 16.64 31.36
N VAL A 381 -21.97 17.75 32.06
CA VAL A 381 -21.29 18.06 33.34
C VAL A 381 -21.60 17.00 34.41
N ARG A 382 -22.75 16.32 34.33
CA ARG A 382 -23.11 15.22 35.22
C ARG A 382 -22.41 13.90 34.87
N THR A 383 -22.18 13.62 33.58
CA THR A 383 -21.61 12.33 33.10
C THR A 383 -20.09 12.38 32.91
N LEU A 384 -19.52 13.56 32.66
CA LEU A 384 -18.09 13.79 32.40
C LEU A 384 -17.52 14.72 33.50
N PRO A 385 -16.91 14.17 34.57
CA PRO A 385 -16.31 14.95 35.64
C PRO A 385 -15.26 15.97 35.16
N ASP A 386 -14.65 15.72 34.00
CA ASP A 386 -13.69 16.61 33.34
C ASP A 386 -14.26 17.98 32.98
N LEU A 387 -15.59 18.11 32.85
CA LEU A 387 -16.28 19.38 32.58
C LEU A 387 -16.67 20.15 33.85
N LYS A 388 -16.27 19.68 35.03
CA LYS A 388 -16.55 20.39 36.29
C LYS A 388 -15.91 21.79 36.26
N GLY A 389 -16.75 22.81 36.47
CA GLY A 389 -16.31 24.22 36.43
C GLY A 389 -16.21 24.82 35.02
N ILE A 390 -16.81 24.20 33.99
CA ILE A 390 -17.02 24.86 32.70
C ILE A 390 -17.98 26.05 32.84
N GLU A 391 -17.65 27.16 32.18
CA GLU A 391 -18.53 28.29 31.89
C GLU A 391 -19.24 28.00 30.55
N PRO A 392 -20.54 27.67 30.52
CA PRO A 392 -21.21 27.25 29.29
C PRO A 392 -21.27 28.35 28.23
N ALA A 393 -21.15 27.96 26.95
CA ALA A 393 -21.30 28.87 25.82
C ALA A 393 -22.74 29.41 25.72
N ALA A 394 -22.89 30.72 25.54
CA ALA A 394 -24.18 31.37 25.30
C ALA A 394 -24.73 31.16 23.87
N SER A 395 -23.84 30.95 22.89
CA SER A 395 -24.17 30.70 21.49
C SER A 395 -23.10 29.82 20.82
N GLN A 396 -23.30 29.45 19.56
CA GLN A 396 -22.33 28.69 18.76
C GLN A 396 -21.47 29.57 17.84
N ASP A 397 -21.59 30.90 17.91
CA ASP A 397 -20.95 31.83 16.96
C ASP A 397 -19.41 31.76 16.98
N GLN A 398 -18.84 31.33 18.11
CA GLN A 398 -17.41 31.11 18.28
C GLN A 398 -16.89 29.87 17.51
N LEU A 399 -17.76 28.89 17.21
CA LEU A 399 -17.37 27.58 16.70
C LEU A 399 -16.71 27.64 15.31
N PRO A 400 -17.23 28.35 14.29
CA PRO A 400 -16.66 28.30 12.94
C PRO A 400 -15.23 28.85 12.86
N ASP A 401 -14.93 29.99 13.48
CA ASP A 401 -13.57 30.54 13.46
C ASP A 401 -12.60 29.68 14.29
N THR A 402 -13.08 29.08 15.39
CA THR A 402 -12.25 28.19 16.22
C THR A 402 -11.91 26.91 15.45
N LEU A 403 -12.89 26.25 14.82
CA LEU A 403 -12.64 25.05 14.00
C LEU A 403 -11.72 25.35 12.81
N ARG A 404 -11.88 26.51 12.15
CA ARG A 404 -11.00 26.92 11.05
C ARG A 404 -9.55 27.06 11.52
N ARG A 405 -9.30 27.77 12.62
CA ARG A 405 -7.94 27.99 13.16
C ARG A 405 -7.30 26.73 13.74
N VAL A 406 -8.05 25.93 14.49
CA VAL A 406 -7.58 24.63 14.98
C VAL A 406 -7.24 23.72 13.80
N GLY A 407 -8.10 23.67 12.77
CA GLY A 407 -7.84 22.89 11.56
C GLY A 407 -6.62 23.37 10.77
N GLU A 408 -6.43 24.68 10.64
CA GLU A 408 -5.20 25.25 10.06
C GLU A 408 -3.94 24.83 10.85
N GLY A 409 -4.00 24.83 12.18
CA GLY A 409 -2.95 24.34 13.06
C GLY A 409 -2.65 22.86 12.86
N VAL A 410 -3.69 22.00 12.90
CA VAL A 410 -3.57 20.54 12.70
C VAL A 410 -3.05 20.19 11.30
N ARG A 411 -3.53 20.88 10.25
CA ARG A 411 -3.00 20.73 8.88
C ARG A 411 -1.53 21.10 8.81
N THR A 412 -1.15 22.22 9.41
CA THR A 412 0.24 22.68 9.43
C THR A 412 1.13 21.65 10.13
N PHE A 413 0.72 21.17 11.32
CA PHE A 413 1.39 20.13 12.09
C PHE A 413 1.70 18.89 11.23
N PHE A 414 0.71 18.26 10.60
CA PHE A 414 0.95 17.06 9.78
C PHE A 414 1.74 17.36 8.50
N SER A 415 1.50 18.49 7.83
CA SER A 415 2.20 18.85 6.59
C SER A 415 3.67 19.25 6.77
N GLN A 416 4.08 19.58 7.99
CA GLN A 416 5.44 20.01 8.35
C GLN A 416 6.07 19.10 9.41
N PHE A 417 5.48 17.93 9.68
CA PHE A 417 5.94 17.04 10.72
C PHE A 417 7.30 16.43 10.33
N PRO A 418 8.37 16.62 11.13
CA PRO A 418 9.63 15.93 10.94
C PRO A 418 9.49 14.47 11.42
N ASN A 419 10.32 13.55 10.93
CA ASN A 419 10.38 12.23 11.55
C ASN A 419 10.94 12.35 12.97
N THR A 420 10.18 11.94 13.99
CA THR A 420 10.57 12.08 15.41
C THR A 420 10.75 10.73 16.09
N SER A 421 11.58 10.71 17.13
CA SER A 421 11.68 9.59 18.07
C SER A 421 11.49 10.08 19.51
N SER A 422 11.02 9.23 20.40
CA SER A 422 10.92 9.51 21.84
C SER A 422 10.99 8.23 22.65
N LEU A 423 11.39 8.32 23.91
CA LEU A 423 11.24 7.24 24.88
C LEU A 423 9.79 7.17 25.38
N GLU A 424 9.12 6.06 25.12
CA GLU A 424 7.79 5.77 25.67
C GLU A 424 7.89 4.80 26.84
N GLN A 425 7.29 5.17 27.96
CA GLN A 425 7.08 4.29 29.11
C GLN A 425 5.60 3.98 29.26
N ILE A 426 5.24 2.69 29.30
CA ILE A 426 3.86 2.23 29.44
C ILE A 426 3.72 1.48 30.78
N HIS A 427 2.74 1.90 31.58
CA HIS A 427 2.29 1.19 32.77
C HIS A 427 0.86 0.67 32.54
N GLU A 428 0.72 -0.65 32.50
CA GLU A 428 -0.53 -1.35 32.19
C GLU A 428 -1.09 -1.96 33.47
N GLU A 429 -2.39 -1.80 33.71
CA GLU A 429 -3.13 -2.32 34.88
C GLU A 429 -4.33 -3.14 34.42
N ARG A 430 -4.45 -4.37 34.94
CA ARG A 430 -5.69 -5.15 34.87
C ARG A 430 -6.44 -5.00 36.18
N LEU A 431 -7.61 -4.37 36.15
CA LEU A 431 -8.38 -4.05 37.34
C LEU A 431 -9.56 -5.00 37.56
N GLN A 432 -9.89 -5.22 38.83
CA GLN A 432 -11.10 -5.90 39.27
C GLN A 432 -12.32 -4.97 39.10
N ARG A 433 -13.54 -5.53 39.14
CA ARG A 433 -14.79 -4.74 39.16
C ARG A 433 -14.89 -3.77 40.36
N THR A 434 -14.11 -4.00 41.41
CA THR A 434 -13.98 -3.13 42.60
C THR A 434 -13.02 -1.95 42.40
N GLY A 435 -12.41 -1.80 41.21
CA GLY A 435 -11.41 -0.77 40.94
C GLY A 435 -10.01 -1.06 41.49
N LYS A 436 -9.81 -2.19 42.21
CA LYS A 436 -8.48 -2.62 42.67
C LYS A 436 -7.65 -3.20 41.52
N VAL A 437 -6.37 -2.84 41.45
CA VAL A 437 -5.40 -3.44 40.52
C VAL A 437 -5.20 -4.91 40.91
N ALA A 438 -5.38 -5.83 39.95
CA ALA A 438 -5.14 -7.26 40.12
C ALA A 438 -3.75 -7.69 39.63
N GLN A 439 -3.29 -7.09 38.54
CA GLN A 439 -1.98 -7.29 37.93
C GLN A 439 -1.54 -5.99 37.24
N SER A 440 -0.24 -5.77 37.13
CA SER A 440 0.34 -4.69 36.34
C SER A 440 1.58 -5.15 35.57
N LEU A 441 1.89 -4.43 34.49
CA LEU A 441 3.07 -4.62 33.65
C LEU A 441 3.68 -3.24 33.35
N ASN A 442 5.02 -3.16 33.35
CA ASN A 442 5.76 -1.98 32.91
C ASN A 442 6.51 -2.33 31.63
N GLN A 443 6.41 -1.48 30.62
CA GLN A 443 7.12 -1.61 29.36
C GLN A 443 7.81 -0.29 28.98
N THR A 444 8.85 -0.39 28.16
CA THR A 444 9.59 0.76 27.63
C THR A 444 9.94 0.48 26.17
N PHE A 445 9.72 1.47 25.31
CA PHE A 445 9.95 1.39 23.87
C PHE A 445 10.63 2.65 23.36
N GLN A 446 11.36 2.56 22.25
CA GLN A 446 11.55 3.72 21.40
C GLN A 446 10.30 3.86 20.54
N TYR A 447 9.62 5.00 20.67
CA TYR A 447 8.43 5.32 19.91
C TYR A 447 8.81 6.25 18.75
N LEU A 448 8.38 5.90 17.54
CA LEU A 448 8.78 6.57 16.30
C LEU A 448 7.53 7.09 15.60
N CYS A 449 7.53 8.36 15.20
CA CYS A 449 6.50 8.95 14.34
C CYS A 449 7.16 9.35 13.02
N PHE A 450 6.71 8.76 11.93
CA PHE A 450 7.17 9.10 10.59
C PHE A 450 6.09 9.83 9.81
N ALA A 451 6.49 10.89 9.10
CA ALA A 451 5.68 11.58 8.13
C ALA A 451 6.28 11.37 6.73
N SER A 452 5.52 10.69 5.87
CA SER A 452 5.87 10.44 4.47
C SER A 452 5.02 11.35 3.56
N PRO A 453 5.58 12.44 3.01
CA PRO A 453 4.84 13.31 2.09
C PRO A 453 4.51 12.64 0.74
N GLU A 454 5.04 11.44 0.48
CA GLU A 454 4.81 10.63 -0.73
C GLU A 454 3.61 9.68 -0.61
N ARG A 455 3.09 9.48 0.61
CA ARG A 455 1.96 8.59 0.87
C ARG A 455 0.64 9.34 0.81
N THR A 456 -0.30 8.84 0.00
CA THR A 456 -1.63 9.44 -0.21
C THR A 456 -2.52 9.40 1.04
N ASP A 457 -2.25 8.52 2.00
CA ASP A 457 -2.96 8.37 3.27
C ASP A 457 -2.36 9.21 4.41
N LEU A 458 -2.43 10.55 4.31
CA LEU A 458 -1.89 11.55 5.27
C LEU A 458 -0.38 11.51 5.55
N GLY A 459 0.32 10.45 5.17
CA GLY A 459 1.74 10.24 5.43
C GLY A 459 2.11 9.80 6.84
N PHE A 460 1.19 9.77 7.80
CA PHE A 460 1.57 9.64 9.22
C PHE A 460 1.50 8.19 9.75
N ALA A 461 2.62 7.69 10.28
CA ALA A 461 2.72 6.34 10.84
C ALA A 461 3.46 6.31 12.19
N GLU A 462 2.90 5.56 13.14
CA GLU A 462 3.40 5.41 14.52
C GLU A 462 3.96 3.98 14.73
N TYR A 463 5.19 3.85 15.23
CA TYR A 463 5.84 2.55 15.47
C TYR A 463 6.47 2.47 16.86
N ARG A 464 6.73 1.23 17.31
CA ARG A 464 7.50 0.91 18.52
C ARG A 464 8.65 -0.03 18.18
N THR A 465 9.86 0.33 18.60
CA THR A 465 11.03 -0.54 18.52
C THR A 465 11.65 -0.77 19.89
N GLU A 466 12.41 -1.84 19.98
CA GLU A 466 13.33 -2.09 21.09
C GLU A 466 14.56 -1.19 20.94
N ARG A 467 15.36 -1.07 22.00
CA ARG A 467 16.60 -0.28 21.97
C ARG A 467 17.63 -0.76 20.93
N SER A 468 17.45 -1.98 20.40
CA SER A 468 18.21 -2.58 19.30
C SER A 468 17.75 -2.12 17.90
N GLY A 469 16.65 -1.36 17.80
CA GLY A 469 16.03 -0.98 16.53
C GLY A 469 15.07 -2.02 15.95
N LEU A 470 14.98 -3.23 16.53
CA LEU A 470 14.03 -4.25 16.10
C LEU A 470 12.60 -3.81 16.42
N LEU A 471 11.66 -4.02 15.48
CA LEU A 471 10.23 -3.82 15.72
C LEU A 471 9.77 -4.67 16.90
N SER A 472 9.21 -4.02 17.92
CA SER A 472 8.80 -4.73 19.13
C SER A 472 7.35 -5.16 19.04
N GLY A 473 7.16 -6.48 18.99
CA GLY A 473 5.86 -7.08 19.26
C GLY A 473 5.38 -6.77 20.69
N PRO A 474 4.05 -6.71 20.90
CA PRO A 474 3.46 -6.49 22.22
C PRO A 474 3.82 -7.64 23.17
N ARG A 475 4.25 -7.30 24.39
CA ARG A 475 4.44 -8.30 25.46
C ARG A 475 3.17 -8.35 26.31
N GLY A 476 3.01 -9.35 27.16
CA GLY A 476 1.87 -9.44 28.08
C GLY A 476 0.48 -9.74 27.48
N LEU A 477 0.28 -9.73 26.16
CA LEU A 477 -1.05 -9.98 25.58
C LEU A 477 -1.65 -11.32 25.97
N GLU A 478 -0.86 -12.39 25.96
CA GLU A 478 -1.28 -13.73 26.40
C GLU A 478 -1.74 -13.75 27.86
N GLN A 479 -1.21 -12.84 28.68
CA GLN A 479 -1.52 -12.66 30.09
C GLN A 479 -2.77 -11.77 30.28
N GLY A 480 -3.33 -11.24 29.19
CA GLY A 480 -4.57 -10.45 29.16
C GLY A 480 -4.38 -8.95 29.33
N PHE A 481 -3.18 -8.43 29.04
CA PHE A 481 -2.91 -7.00 28.87
C PHE A 481 -3.30 -6.51 27.45
N MET A 482 -3.21 -5.20 27.18
CA MET A 482 -3.62 -4.59 25.92
C MET A 482 -2.55 -3.61 25.44
N LEU A 483 -2.25 -3.57 24.14
CA LEU A 483 -1.44 -2.49 23.57
C LEU A 483 -2.33 -1.49 22.83
N THR A 484 -2.02 -0.20 22.97
CA THR A 484 -2.80 0.95 22.47
C THR A 484 -1.86 1.95 21.78
N SER A 485 -2.30 2.62 20.72
CA SER A 485 -1.55 3.61 19.92
C SER A 485 -2.52 4.52 19.14
N GLY A 486 -2.00 5.44 18.33
CA GLY A 486 -2.80 6.44 17.60
C GLY A 486 -2.90 7.78 18.31
N PHE A 487 -1.94 8.12 19.19
CA PHE A 487 -2.06 9.27 20.09
C PHE A 487 -1.47 10.55 19.49
N ALA A 488 -0.39 10.45 18.71
CA ALA A 488 0.13 11.61 17.97
C ALA A 488 -0.81 11.97 16.80
N SER A 489 -1.49 10.97 16.25
CA SER A 489 -2.55 11.12 15.24
C SER A 489 -3.95 11.49 15.79
N ALA A 490 -4.14 11.57 17.11
CA ALA A 490 -5.47 11.75 17.72
C ALA A 490 -6.17 13.08 17.38
N SER A 491 -5.44 14.10 16.95
CA SER A 491 -5.96 15.41 16.54
C SER A 491 -6.61 15.42 15.13
N LEU A 492 -6.45 14.36 14.34
CA LEU A 492 -6.91 14.27 12.95
C LEU A 492 -8.40 14.59 12.71
N PRO A 493 -9.38 14.30 13.60
CA PRO A 493 -10.76 14.73 13.39
C PRO A 493 -10.92 16.26 13.21
N PHE A 494 -10.01 17.05 13.76
CA PHE A 494 -10.00 18.51 13.60
C PHE A 494 -9.28 18.99 12.32
N HIS A 495 -8.60 18.12 11.58
CA HIS A 495 -7.98 18.48 10.31
C HIS A 495 -9.05 18.85 9.27
N PRO A 496 -8.87 19.91 8.43
CA PRO A 496 -9.92 20.44 7.57
C PRO A 496 -10.55 19.41 6.62
N VAL A 497 -9.77 18.41 6.18
CA VAL A 497 -10.27 17.32 5.34
C VAL A 497 -11.29 16.44 6.06
N TYR A 498 -11.16 16.21 7.37
CA TYR A 498 -12.02 15.31 8.17
C TYR A 498 -13.04 16.01 9.06
N GLN A 499 -13.03 17.36 9.15
CA GLN A 499 -14.10 18.08 9.83
C GLN A 499 -15.52 17.74 9.29
N PRO A 500 -15.74 17.52 7.97
CA PRO A 500 -17.05 17.08 7.46
C PRO A 500 -17.50 15.70 7.99
N ASP A 501 -16.56 14.84 8.35
CA ASP A 501 -16.77 13.48 8.88
C ASP A 501 -17.27 13.48 10.32
N SER A 502 -17.37 14.66 10.96
CA SER A 502 -17.77 14.81 12.36
C SER A 502 -18.84 15.88 12.55
N ALA A 503 -19.59 15.78 13.64
CA ALA A 503 -20.34 16.89 14.21
C ALA A 503 -19.49 17.54 15.32
N PHE A 504 -19.62 18.85 15.48
CA PHE A 504 -18.91 19.63 16.50
C PHE A 504 -19.86 20.56 17.24
N ARG A 505 -19.54 20.86 18.50
CA ARG A 505 -20.26 21.85 19.30
C ARG A 505 -19.32 22.56 20.27
N TYR A 506 -19.36 23.88 20.30
CA TYR A 506 -18.66 24.68 21.30
C TYR A 506 -19.41 24.59 22.63
N LEU A 507 -18.77 24.04 23.67
CA LEU A 507 -19.38 23.88 24.99
C LEU A 507 -19.21 25.10 25.87
N GLY A 508 -18.14 25.88 25.68
CA GLY A 508 -17.82 27.04 26.51
C GLY A 508 -16.35 27.17 26.86
N ARG A 509 -16.06 27.79 28.01
CA ARG A 509 -14.71 28.06 28.51
C ARG A 509 -14.44 27.29 29.79
N GLN A 510 -13.22 26.82 29.97
CA GLN A 510 -12.82 26.14 31.20
C GLN A 510 -11.36 26.44 31.54
N MET A 511 -11.06 26.54 32.83
CA MET A 511 -9.68 26.54 33.32
C MET A 511 -9.17 25.09 33.44
N VAL A 512 -8.15 24.73 32.67
CA VAL A 512 -7.46 23.44 32.75
C VAL A 512 -6.00 23.70 33.05
N GLU A 513 -5.51 23.16 34.17
CA GLU A 513 -4.09 23.25 34.57
C GLU A 513 -3.53 24.68 34.62
N GLY A 514 -4.37 25.63 35.04
CA GLY A 514 -4.02 27.05 35.12
C GLY A 514 -4.10 27.81 33.78
N ARG A 515 -4.51 27.16 32.69
CA ARG A 515 -4.74 27.80 31.38
C ARG A 515 -6.23 27.90 31.09
N ALA A 516 -6.67 29.04 30.54
CA ALA A 516 -8.00 29.15 29.96
C ALA A 516 -8.05 28.36 28.65
N ALA A 517 -9.12 27.63 28.40
CA ALA A 517 -9.33 26.85 27.19
C ALA A 517 -10.75 27.01 26.65
N PHE A 518 -10.90 27.03 25.33
CA PHE A 518 -12.18 26.74 24.67
C PHE A 518 -12.42 25.23 24.70
N VAL A 519 -13.62 24.80 25.05
CA VAL A 519 -14.00 23.38 25.08
C VAL A 519 -14.90 23.07 23.89
N ILE A 520 -14.47 22.16 23.02
CA ILE A 520 -15.23 21.69 21.86
C ILE A 520 -15.57 20.22 22.06
N ALA A 521 -16.85 19.89 21.99
CA ALA A 521 -17.30 18.52 21.81
C ALA A 521 -17.26 18.13 20.33
N TYR A 522 -16.89 16.88 20.04
CA TYR A 522 -16.95 16.31 18.69
C TYR A 522 -17.56 14.89 18.73
N ALA A 523 -18.17 14.47 17.64
CA ALA A 523 -18.61 13.08 17.43
C ALA A 523 -18.49 12.73 15.96
N GLN A 524 -17.86 11.60 15.63
CA GLN A 524 -17.79 11.13 14.25
C GLN A 524 -19.18 10.73 13.73
N ARG A 525 -19.42 10.96 12.44
CA ARG A 525 -20.63 10.57 11.72
C ARG A 525 -20.43 9.19 11.10
N PRO A 526 -21.12 8.12 11.55
CA PRO A 526 -20.88 6.77 11.05
C PRO A 526 -20.97 6.59 9.53
N GLU A 527 -21.83 7.36 8.89
CA GLU A 527 -22.01 7.40 7.43
C GLU A 527 -20.79 7.99 6.69
N ALA A 528 -20.13 9.01 7.26
CA ALA A 528 -19.10 9.81 6.59
C ALA A 528 -17.67 9.58 7.13
N ALA A 529 -17.50 8.87 8.24
CA ALA A 529 -16.22 8.70 8.91
C ALA A 529 -15.20 7.91 8.07
N ARG A 530 -14.18 8.62 7.56
CA ARG A 530 -13.00 8.01 6.91
C ARG A 530 -11.89 7.66 7.91
N LEU A 531 -11.83 8.35 9.04
CA LEU A 531 -10.95 8.00 10.16
C LEU A 531 -11.64 6.95 11.02
N THR A 532 -11.00 5.80 11.24
CA THR A 532 -11.55 4.71 12.06
C THR A 532 -10.49 4.11 12.97
N GLY A 533 -10.85 3.85 14.23
CA GLY A 533 -10.09 2.95 15.09
C GLY A 533 -10.36 1.48 14.75
N ALA A 534 -9.58 0.55 15.30
CA ALA A 534 -9.79 -0.88 15.08
C ALA A 534 -9.38 -1.72 16.29
N PHE A 535 -10.36 -2.29 16.99
CA PHE A 535 -10.17 -3.13 18.17
C PHE A 535 -10.09 -4.61 17.76
N ARG A 536 -8.97 -5.28 18.06
CA ARG A 536 -8.72 -6.69 17.70
C ARG A 536 -8.59 -7.59 18.92
N VAL A 537 -9.11 -8.81 18.78
CA VAL A 537 -9.02 -9.89 19.77
C VAL A 537 -8.78 -11.19 19.03
N ASN A 538 -7.60 -11.78 19.20
CA ASN A 538 -7.12 -12.87 18.35
C ASN A 538 -7.29 -12.50 16.85
N GLU A 539 -7.99 -13.32 16.06
CA GLU A 539 -8.28 -13.10 14.63
C GLU A 539 -9.49 -12.16 14.39
N SER A 540 -10.27 -11.82 15.41
CA SER A 540 -11.41 -10.91 15.26
C SER A 540 -10.96 -9.46 15.30
N SER A 541 -11.40 -8.65 14.33
CA SER A 541 -11.27 -7.19 14.31
C SER A 541 -12.66 -6.57 14.20
N VAL A 542 -12.89 -5.47 14.90
CA VAL A 542 -14.06 -4.59 14.65
C VAL A 542 -13.58 -3.16 14.44
N THR A 543 -14.23 -2.46 13.53
CA THR A 543 -14.02 -1.02 13.33
C THR A 543 -14.61 -0.25 14.51
N THR A 544 -13.93 0.79 14.97
CA THR A 544 -14.43 1.69 16.04
C THR A 544 -14.47 3.14 15.56
N LEU A 545 -15.46 3.87 16.06
CA LEU A 545 -15.59 5.32 15.87
C LEU A 545 -15.51 6.03 17.21
N SER A 546 -15.15 7.30 17.15
CA SER A 546 -14.89 8.13 18.32
C SER A 546 -15.85 9.31 18.46
N GLN A 547 -15.94 9.77 19.70
CA GLN A 547 -16.51 11.05 20.10
C GLN A 547 -15.64 11.61 21.23
N GLY A 548 -15.84 12.86 21.64
CA GLY A 548 -15.05 13.38 22.75
C GLY A 548 -15.05 14.88 22.93
N LEU A 549 -14.05 15.33 23.66
CA LEU A 549 -13.81 16.72 24.05
C LEU A 549 -12.38 17.10 23.65
N ALA A 550 -12.20 18.30 23.10
CA ALA A 550 -10.91 18.94 22.92
C ALA A 550 -10.88 20.27 23.68
N TRP A 551 -9.79 20.49 24.42
CA TRP A 551 -9.49 21.75 25.07
C TRP A 551 -8.46 22.50 24.22
N ILE A 552 -8.85 23.68 23.76
CA ILE A 552 -8.10 24.51 22.82
C ILE A 552 -7.57 25.75 23.55
N ASP A 553 -6.27 26.01 23.46
CA ASP A 553 -5.68 27.24 23.98
C ASP A 553 -6.14 28.44 23.11
N PRO A 554 -6.82 29.45 23.69
CA PRO A 554 -7.40 30.56 22.92
C PRO A 554 -6.36 31.54 22.37
N ALA A 555 -5.10 31.47 22.83
CA ALA A 555 -4.03 32.37 22.36
C ALA A 555 -3.41 31.92 21.04
N ASN A 556 -3.36 30.61 20.78
CA ASN A 556 -2.67 30.03 19.62
C ASN A 556 -3.46 28.92 18.90
N TYR A 557 -4.66 28.59 19.37
CA TYR A 557 -5.56 27.55 18.82
C TYR A 557 -4.95 26.13 18.82
N GLN A 558 -3.94 25.87 19.66
CA GLN A 558 -3.41 24.52 19.87
C GLN A 558 -4.35 23.68 20.74
N ILE A 559 -4.46 22.40 20.39
CA ILE A 559 -5.14 21.41 21.23
C ILE A 559 -4.19 21.06 22.38
N ILE A 560 -4.56 21.40 23.62
CA ILE A 560 -3.73 21.15 24.81
C ILE A 560 -4.13 19.88 25.57
N ARG A 561 -5.38 19.45 25.42
CA ARG A 561 -5.88 18.17 25.94
C ARG A 561 -6.96 17.64 25.01
N MET A 562 -7.02 16.32 24.84
CA MET A 562 -8.17 15.63 24.25
C MET A 562 -8.62 14.52 25.18
N ARG A 563 -9.93 14.38 25.31
CA ARG A 563 -10.57 13.18 25.82
C ARG A 563 -11.36 12.57 24.68
N THR A 564 -11.08 11.32 24.36
CA THR A 564 -11.74 10.56 23.31
C THR A 564 -12.43 9.36 23.92
N ASP A 565 -13.73 9.20 23.66
CA ASP A 565 -14.54 8.07 24.07
C ASP A 565 -15.04 7.31 22.83
N LEU A 566 -15.32 6.02 23.00
CA LEU A 566 -15.99 5.21 21.99
C LEU A 566 -17.35 5.82 21.61
N LEU A 567 -17.67 5.93 20.32
CA LEU A 567 -18.96 6.45 19.84
C LEU A 567 -20.10 5.48 20.24
N ASN A 568 -19.94 4.20 19.93
CA ASN A 568 -20.90 3.13 20.16
C ASN A 568 -20.21 1.89 20.75
N PRO A 569 -20.77 1.23 21.79
CA PRO A 569 -20.31 -0.09 22.22
C PRO A 569 -20.22 -1.09 21.05
N CYS A 570 -19.31 -2.07 21.15
CA CYS A 570 -19.10 -3.10 20.13
C CYS A 570 -19.40 -4.50 20.70
N PRO A 571 -20.69 -4.93 20.76
CA PRO A 571 -21.09 -6.20 21.36
C PRO A 571 -20.41 -7.43 20.75
N LYS A 572 -20.12 -7.42 19.44
CA LYS A 572 -19.44 -8.51 18.69
C LYS A 572 -18.14 -8.99 19.36
N VAL A 573 -17.38 -8.07 19.98
CA VAL A 573 -16.13 -8.36 20.71
C VAL A 573 -16.25 -8.19 22.23
N ALA A 574 -17.45 -7.84 22.72
CA ALA A 574 -17.74 -7.46 24.10
C ALA A 574 -16.90 -6.28 24.63
N LEU A 575 -16.60 -5.32 23.76
CA LEU A 575 -16.08 -3.99 24.11
C LEU A 575 -17.27 -3.09 24.46
N GLN A 576 -17.31 -2.58 25.69
CA GLN A 576 -18.42 -1.76 26.18
C GLN A 576 -18.05 -0.27 26.22
N ARG A 577 -16.81 0.05 26.59
CA ARG A 577 -16.29 1.41 26.65
C ARG A 577 -14.79 1.42 26.38
N GLU A 578 -14.36 2.48 25.71
CA GLU A 578 -12.96 2.90 25.62
C GLU A 578 -12.96 4.40 25.88
N THR A 579 -12.07 4.86 26.75
CA THR A 579 -11.83 6.27 27.08
C THR A 579 -10.32 6.51 27.06
N THR A 580 -9.87 7.46 26.24
CA THR A 580 -8.48 7.85 26.06
C THR A 580 -8.34 9.33 26.39
N ASP A 581 -7.60 9.66 27.45
CA ASP A 581 -7.25 11.04 27.83
C ASP A 581 -5.81 11.32 27.42
N ILE A 582 -5.58 12.38 26.65
CA ILE A 582 -4.29 12.78 26.10
C ILE A 582 -3.99 14.22 26.55
N ARG A 583 -2.85 14.42 27.21
CA ARG A 583 -2.30 15.76 27.47
C ARG A 583 -1.23 16.05 26.42
N PHE A 584 -1.42 17.14 25.68
CA PHE A 584 -0.43 17.61 24.71
C PHE A 584 0.43 18.71 25.32
N GLY A 585 1.71 18.70 25.02
CA GLY A 585 2.65 19.71 25.48
C GLY A 585 3.64 20.13 24.41
N LYS A 586 4.18 21.32 24.61
CA LYS A 586 5.20 21.91 23.75
C LYS A 586 6.52 21.14 23.91
N VAL A 587 6.90 20.40 22.87
CA VAL A 587 8.20 19.74 22.73
C VAL A 587 9.12 20.63 21.91
N HIS A 588 10.34 20.80 22.41
CA HIS A 588 11.42 21.49 21.73
C HIS A 588 12.53 20.48 21.42
N PHE A 589 12.88 20.34 20.14
CA PHE A 589 13.87 19.39 19.68
C PHE A 589 15.27 19.99 19.71
N LYS A 590 16.30 19.16 19.92
CA LYS A 590 17.70 19.62 19.95
C LYS A 590 18.24 20.01 18.57
N GLU A 591 17.72 19.38 17.52
CA GLU A 591 18.30 19.42 16.16
C GLU A 591 17.51 20.33 15.20
N ILE A 592 16.31 20.76 15.57
CA ILE A 592 15.45 21.65 14.77
C ILE A 592 14.85 22.75 15.65
N SER A 593 14.78 23.97 15.12
CA SER A 593 14.18 25.13 15.83
C SER A 593 12.65 25.12 15.86
N ALA A 594 12.01 24.00 15.51
CA ALA A 594 10.56 23.86 15.47
C ALA A 594 10.03 23.34 16.80
N ASP A 595 8.99 24.00 17.30
CA ASP A 595 8.26 23.57 18.48
C ASP A 595 6.98 22.82 18.07
N LEU A 596 6.79 21.59 18.55
CA LEU A 596 5.59 20.78 18.24
C LEU A 596 4.76 20.52 19.49
N TRP A 597 3.44 20.49 19.34
CA TRP A 597 2.54 19.99 20.39
C TRP A 597 2.36 18.48 20.23
N LEU A 598 2.97 17.72 21.13
CA LEU A 598 2.97 16.25 21.11
C LEU A 598 2.36 15.67 22.38
N PRO A 599 1.84 14.42 22.34
CA PRO A 599 1.41 13.72 23.55
C PRO A 599 2.56 13.64 24.56
N LEU A 600 2.32 14.08 25.79
CA LEU A 600 3.25 13.89 26.91
C LEU A 600 2.78 12.76 27.83
N ASP A 601 1.49 12.79 28.19
CA ASP A 601 0.83 11.77 28.99
C ASP A 601 -0.43 11.28 28.29
N VAL A 602 -0.66 9.97 28.29
CA VAL A 602 -1.90 9.36 27.80
C VAL A 602 -2.41 8.34 28.81
N THR A 603 -3.69 8.41 29.15
CA THR A 603 -4.38 7.35 29.91
C THR A 603 -5.50 6.75 29.09
N VAL A 604 -5.36 5.47 28.74
CA VAL A 604 -6.42 4.68 28.09
C VAL A 604 -7.10 3.80 29.13
N THR A 605 -8.42 3.80 29.20
CA THR A 605 -9.23 2.90 30.03
C THR A 605 -10.24 2.17 29.17
N VAL A 606 -10.21 0.84 29.21
CA VAL A 606 -11.08 -0.03 28.39
C VAL A 606 -11.93 -0.92 29.29
N GLU A 607 -13.24 -0.95 29.04
CA GLU A 607 -14.18 -1.91 29.62
C GLU A 607 -14.48 -3.01 28.61
N TRP A 608 -13.90 -4.19 28.84
CA TRP A 608 -13.96 -5.32 27.91
C TRP A 608 -14.23 -6.62 28.65
N ARG A 609 -15.23 -7.38 28.18
CA ARG A 609 -15.69 -8.64 28.80
C ARG A 609 -15.96 -8.54 30.31
N GLY A 610 -16.45 -7.37 30.77
CA GLY A 610 -16.73 -7.09 32.18
C GLY A 610 -15.50 -7.00 33.09
N ARG A 611 -14.33 -6.73 32.51
CA ARG A 611 -13.07 -6.36 33.16
C ARG A 611 -12.70 -4.93 32.76
N ILE A 612 -11.89 -4.26 33.57
CA ILE A 612 -11.34 -2.94 33.25
C ILE A 612 -9.83 -3.11 33.02
N LEU A 613 -9.34 -2.64 31.89
CA LEU A 613 -7.93 -2.51 31.57
C LEU A 613 -7.57 -1.02 31.55
N ARG A 614 -6.36 -0.66 31.98
CA ARG A 614 -5.90 0.73 31.97
C ARG A 614 -4.43 0.82 31.62
N ASN A 615 -4.10 1.60 30.60
CA ASN A 615 -2.73 1.91 30.21
C ASN A 615 -2.44 3.37 30.54
N ARG A 616 -1.27 3.64 31.12
CA ARG A 616 -0.69 4.98 31.25
C ARG A 616 0.59 5.03 30.43
N HIS A 617 0.62 5.88 29.41
CA HIS A 617 1.79 6.15 28.59
C HIS A 617 2.39 7.49 29.02
N ASN A 618 3.71 7.56 29.12
CA ASN A 618 4.46 8.80 29.27
C ASN A 618 5.54 8.86 28.19
N TYR A 619 5.67 10.01 27.54
CA TYR A 619 6.62 10.27 26.46
C TYR A 619 7.68 11.29 26.92
N SER A 620 8.94 10.95 26.65
CA SER A 620 10.11 11.72 27.10
C SER A 620 11.25 11.55 26.10
N GLU A 621 12.37 12.25 26.31
CA GLU A 621 13.58 12.11 25.47
C GLU A 621 13.31 12.24 23.96
N PHE A 622 12.56 13.29 23.60
CA PHE A 622 12.36 13.76 22.22
C PHE A 622 13.63 14.35 21.59
#